data_AF-A0A8T4DR90-F1
#
_entry.id   AF-A0A8T4DR90-F1
#
_cell.length_a   1.000
_cell.length_b   1.000
_cell.length_c   1.000
_cell.angle_alpha   90.00
_cell.angle_beta   90.00
_cell.angle_gamma   90.00
#
_symmetry.space_group_name_H-M   'P 1'
#
loop_
_entity.id
_entity.type
_entity.pdbx_description
1 polymer ?
#
loop_
_entity_poly.entity_id
_entity_poly.type
_entity_poly.pdbx_seq_one_letter_code
_entity_poly.pdbx_strand_id
1 'polypeptide(L)'
;LFFTFIAAFCCCLLTVYFFPTVLPILFLLLALLFGGIYDVYGKQIPGSDFILGLSFFFICLMGASTVSERFTTVTYLVCCLYFIHIVFNNAVEGGLKDIDHDTVAGAKTLASRLGVHIQDQRLRITPSFAVFSVVIKGIFFSLIIVLLVQPETRPSLSIENIVQIILIVLFVGAISLTMFRFLSASIFSRVRLRRLFSVHEISSYFLLVLSLFPLIGLHLTLLLLLSPFFWFLVFNVVLYGNLLQPQV
;
A
#
# COMPACT_ATOMS: atom_id res chain seq x y z
N LEU A 1 -12.24 16.51 -10.94
CA LEU A 1 -13.53 16.42 -10.22
C LEU A 1 -14.63 15.72 -11.04
N PHE A 2 -15.08 16.27 -12.17
CA PHE A 2 -16.18 15.68 -12.98
C PHE A 2 -15.92 14.22 -13.39
N PHE A 3 -14.75 13.93 -13.97
CA PHE A 3 -14.36 12.55 -14.33
C PHE A 3 -14.29 11.62 -13.12
N THR A 4 -13.83 12.11 -11.96
CA THR A 4 -13.77 11.35 -10.71
C THR A 4 -15.16 10.97 -10.22
N PHE A 5 -16.13 11.90 -10.29
CA PHE A 5 -17.52 11.64 -9.95
C PHE A 5 -18.18 10.63 -10.89
N ILE A 6 -17.96 10.76 -12.20
CA ILE A 6 -18.45 9.78 -13.18
C ILE A 6 -17.86 8.41 -12.89
N ALA A 7 -16.54 8.33 -12.66
CA ALA A 7 -15.89 7.06 -12.34
C ALA A 7 -16.47 6.42 -11.07
N ALA A 8 -16.63 7.19 -9.99
CA ALA A 8 -17.23 6.72 -8.75
C ALA A 8 -18.68 6.25 -8.95
N PHE A 9 -19.48 7.00 -9.70
CA PHE A 9 -20.85 6.63 -10.03
C PHE A 9 -20.92 5.34 -10.86
N CYS A 10 -20.09 5.22 -11.90
CA CYS A 10 -19.97 4.00 -12.70
C CYS A 10 -19.54 2.81 -11.84
N CYS A 11 -18.56 2.97 -10.95
CA CYS A 11 -18.17 1.92 -10.01
C CYS A 11 -19.35 1.46 -9.14
N CYS A 12 -20.12 2.38 -8.56
CA CYS A 12 -21.30 2.04 -7.77
C CYS A 12 -22.35 1.29 -8.60
N LEU A 13 -22.63 1.75 -9.83
CA LEU A 13 -23.57 1.06 -10.73
C LEU A 13 -23.11 -0.35 -11.07
N LEU A 14 -21.84 -0.52 -11.41
CA LEU A 14 -21.26 -1.84 -11.72
C LEU A 14 -21.31 -2.75 -10.49
N THR A 15 -21.00 -2.25 -9.29
CA THR A 15 -21.11 -3.04 -8.05
C THR A 15 -22.54 -3.48 -7.80
N VAL A 16 -23.53 -2.59 -7.92
CA VAL A 16 -24.95 -2.96 -7.75
C VAL A 16 -25.40 -3.98 -8.81
N TYR A 17 -24.95 -3.83 -10.05
CA TYR A 17 -25.31 -4.72 -11.15
C TYR A 17 -24.75 -6.13 -10.98
N PHE A 18 -23.45 -6.26 -10.66
CA PHE A 18 -22.78 -7.56 -10.53
C PHE A 18 -22.95 -8.22 -9.16
N PHE A 19 -23.10 -7.42 -8.10
CA PHE A 19 -23.17 -7.88 -6.71
C PHE A 19 -24.33 -7.20 -5.99
N PRO A 20 -25.58 -7.66 -6.20
CA PRO A 20 -26.80 -7.02 -5.69
C PRO A 20 -27.03 -7.31 -4.20
N THR A 21 -25.99 -7.19 -3.37
CA THR A 21 -26.04 -7.29 -1.91
C THR A 21 -25.66 -5.95 -1.29
N VAL A 22 -26.09 -5.71 -0.04
CA VAL A 22 -25.93 -4.41 0.62
C VAL A 22 -24.47 -4.15 1.04
N LEU A 23 -23.72 -5.20 1.37
CA LEU A 23 -22.36 -5.06 1.92
C LEU A 23 -21.33 -4.49 0.91
N PRO A 24 -21.23 -4.97 -0.35
CA PRO A 24 -20.28 -4.40 -1.32
C PRO A 24 -20.51 -2.91 -1.57
N ILE A 25 -21.76 -2.49 -1.74
CA ILE A 25 -22.06 -1.08 -1.97
C ILE A 25 -21.79 -0.23 -0.72
N LEU A 26 -22.12 -0.73 0.47
CA LEU A 26 -21.81 -0.03 1.73
C LEU A 26 -20.30 0.19 1.89
N PHE A 27 -19.50 -0.86 1.72
CA PHE A 27 -18.04 -0.75 1.83
C PHE A 27 -17.43 0.09 0.72
N LEU A 28 -17.95 0.04 -0.51
CA LEU A 28 -17.54 0.94 -1.58
C LEU A 28 -17.82 2.41 -1.22
N LEU A 29 -19.00 2.72 -0.70
CA LEU A 29 -19.36 4.08 -0.30
C LEU A 29 -18.48 4.57 0.85
N LEU A 30 -18.16 3.71 1.83
CA LEU A 30 -17.21 4.04 2.89
C LEU A 30 -15.81 4.29 2.32
N ALA A 31 -15.33 3.45 1.40
CA ALA A 31 -14.04 3.66 0.74
C ALA A 31 -14.01 5.01 0.01
N LEU A 32 -15.01 5.31 -0.81
CA LEU A 32 -15.13 6.58 -1.53
C LEU A 32 -15.22 7.78 -0.58
N LEU A 33 -15.94 7.66 0.54
CA LEU A 33 -16.05 8.71 1.55
C LEU A 33 -14.68 9.04 2.16
N PHE A 34 -13.96 8.03 2.66
CA PHE A 34 -12.64 8.25 3.27
C PHE A 34 -11.60 8.72 2.25
N GLY A 35 -11.61 8.15 1.04
CA GLY A 35 -10.75 8.59 -0.06
C GLY A 35 -11.03 10.05 -0.46
N GLY A 36 -12.30 10.44 -0.54
CA GLY A 36 -12.72 11.82 -0.83
C GLY A 36 -12.35 12.80 0.28
N ILE A 37 -12.53 12.44 1.55
CA ILE A 37 -12.08 13.25 2.69
C ILE A 37 -10.56 13.48 2.60
N TYR A 38 -9.79 12.43 2.30
CA TYR A 38 -8.35 12.56 2.13
C TYR A 38 -7.99 13.44 0.93
N ASP A 39 -8.66 13.31 -0.21
CA ASP A 39 -8.38 14.12 -1.41
C ASP A 39 -8.58 15.63 -1.14
N VAL A 40 -9.64 15.98 -0.40
CA VAL A 40 -9.96 17.38 -0.08
C VAL A 40 -9.07 17.94 1.04
N TYR A 41 -8.82 17.16 2.11
CA TYR A 41 -8.22 17.66 3.35
C TYR A 41 -6.83 17.09 3.67
N GLY A 42 -6.31 16.18 2.85
CA GLY A 42 -5.13 15.37 3.17
C GLY A 42 -3.89 16.18 3.52
N LYS A 43 -3.63 17.28 2.80
CA LYS A 43 -2.47 18.13 3.11
C LYS A 43 -2.69 19.10 4.27
N GLN A 44 -3.93 19.22 4.76
CA GLN A 44 -4.32 20.18 5.80
C GLN A 44 -4.33 19.55 7.21
N ILE A 45 -4.61 18.25 7.29
CA ILE A 45 -4.79 17.53 8.55
C ILE A 45 -3.60 16.57 8.77
N PRO A 46 -2.77 16.78 9.81
CA PRO A 46 -1.74 15.81 10.18
C PRO A 46 -2.33 14.42 10.43
N GLY A 47 -1.77 13.40 9.78
CA GLY A 47 -2.24 12.02 9.94
C GLY A 47 -3.50 11.68 9.12
N SER A 48 -3.89 12.53 8.17
CA SER A 48 -4.88 12.13 7.16
C SER A 48 -4.47 10.88 6.37
N ASP A 49 -3.19 10.49 6.39
CA ASP A 49 -2.69 9.23 5.84
C ASP A 49 -3.46 8.01 6.37
N PHE A 50 -3.93 8.06 7.63
CA PHE A 50 -4.77 7.03 8.23
C PHE A 50 -6.19 7.01 7.64
N ILE A 51 -6.72 8.17 7.25
CA ILE A 51 -8.00 8.28 6.54
C ILE A 51 -7.88 7.63 5.16
N LEU A 52 -6.79 7.89 4.44
CA LEU A 52 -6.52 7.21 3.18
C LEU A 52 -6.36 5.69 3.39
N GLY A 53 -5.64 5.28 4.44
CA GLY A 53 -5.55 3.87 4.84
C GLY A 53 -6.92 3.23 5.01
N LEU A 54 -7.86 3.91 5.69
CA LEU A 54 -9.24 3.40 5.88
C LEU A 54 -9.96 3.20 4.55
N SER A 55 -9.76 4.09 3.57
CA SER A 55 -10.30 3.90 2.22
C SER A 55 -9.89 2.54 1.63
N PHE A 56 -8.62 2.17 1.77
CA PHE A 56 -8.10 0.90 1.26
C PHE A 56 -8.47 -0.30 2.14
N PHE A 57 -8.71 -0.08 3.43
CA PHE A 57 -9.31 -1.11 4.28
C PHE A 57 -10.71 -1.49 3.76
N PHE A 58 -11.56 -0.49 3.50
CA PHE A 58 -12.93 -0.71 3.03
C PHE A 58 -12.99 -1.19 1.58
N ILE A 59 -12.06 -0.79 0.70
CA ILE A 59 -12.02 -1.35 -0.66
C ILE A 59 -11.67 -2.85 -0.64
N CYS A 60 -10.83 -3.28 0.30
CA CYS A 60 -10.51 -4.68 0.50
C CYS A 60 -11.72 -5.47 1.03
N LEU A 61 -12.43 -4.93 2.03
CA LEU A 61 -13.68 -5.51 2.53
C LEU A 61 -14.78 -5.56 1.46
N MET A 62 -14.87 -4.53 0.61
CA MET A 62 -15.78 -4.54 -0.54
C MET A 62 -15.52 -5.76 -1.42
N GLY A 63 -14.26 -5.99 -1.80
CA GLY A 63 -13.87 -7.17 -2.57
C GLY A 63 -14.30 -8.48 -1.90
N ALA A 64 -14.01 -8.65 -0.60
CA ALA A 64 -14.39 -9.84 0.14
C ALA A 64 -15.93 -10.04 0.21
N SER A 65 -16.67 -8.95 0.37
CA SER A 65 -18.13 -8.96 0.49
C SER A 65 -18.87 -9.36 -0.79
N THR A 66 -18.18 -9.34 -1.93
CA THR A 66 -18.75 -9.85 -3.20
C THR A 66 -18.88 -11.37 -3.22
N VAL A 67 -18.15 -12.07 -2.36
CA VAL A 67 -18.11 -13.54 -2.29
C VAL A 67 -18.79 -14.08 -1.03
N SER A 68 -18.68 -13.38 0.10
CA SER A 68 -19.22 -13.84 1.39
C SER A 68 -19.60 -12.67 2.29
N GLU A 69 -20.70 -12.81 3.03
CA GLU A 69 -21.09 -11.87 4.09
C GLU A 69 -20.42 -12.17 5.44
N ARG A 70 -19.79 -13.35 5.57
CA ARG A 70 -19.05 -13.76 6.77
C ARG A 70 -17.57 -13.66 6.51
N PHE A 71 -16.92 -12.69 7.16
CA PHE A 71 -15.49 -12.46 7.04
C PHE A 71 -14.71 -13.27 8.06
N THR A 72 -13.62 -13.89 7.61
CA THR A 72 -12.72 -14.64 8.48
C THR A 72 -11.67 -13.72 9.09
N THR A 73 -10.94 -14.23 10.08
CA THR A 73 -9.77 -13.54 10.64
C THR A 73 -8.76 -13.18 9.55
N VAL A 74 -8.52 -14.09 8.59
CA VAL A 74 -7.63 -13.85 7.44
C VAL A 74 -8.09 -12.66 6.61
N THR A 75 -9.41 -12.53 6.34
CA THR A 75 -9.95 -11.37 5.61
C THR A 75 -9.60 -10.06 6.31
N TYR A 76 -9.85 -9.95 7.62
CA TYR A 76 -9.54 -8.74 8.37
C TYR A 76 -8.04 -8.47 8.45
N LEU A 77 -7.20 -9.50 8.60
CA LEU A 77 -5.74 -9.35 8.58
C LEU A 77 -5.25 -8.77 7.26
N VAL A 78 -5.76 -9.26 6.12
CA VAL A 78 -5.42 -8.73 4.80
C VAL A 78 -5.89 -7.27 4.67
N CYS A 79 -7.11 -6.94 5.11
CA CYS A 79 -7.60 -5.56 5.11
C CYS A 79 -6.71 -4.63 5.97
N CYS A 80 -6.31 -5.07 7.17
CA CYS A 80 -5.38 -4.36 8.04
C CYS A 80 -3.98 -4.20 7.43
N LEU A 81 -3.51 -5.21 6.68
CA LEU A 81 -2.24 -5.14 5.95
C LEU A 81 -2.29 -4.09 4.84
N TYR A 82 -3.38 -4.01 4.07
CA TYR A 82 -3.58 -2.93 3.10
C TYR A 82 -3.66 -1.56 3.78
N PHE A 83 -4.43 -1.44 4.86
CA PHE A 83 -4.52 -0.22 5.66
C PHE A 83 -3.14 0.30 6.07
N ILE A 84 -2.36 -0.53 6.76
CA ILE A 84 -1.07 -0.10 7.32
C ILE A 84 -0.03 0.12 6.21
N HIS A 85 -0.10 -0.65 5.12
CA HIS A 85 0.76 -0.48 3.96
C HIS A 85 0.53 0.88 3.30
N ILE A 86 -0.73 1.29 3.11
CA ILE A 86 -1.09 2.58 2.53
C ILE A 86 -0.72 3.74 3.46
N VAL A 87 -0.93 3.57 4.77
CA VAL A 87 -0.46 4.54 5.77
C VAL A 87 1.05 4.75 5.63
N PHE A 88 1.83 3.66 5.54
CA PHE A 88 3.27 3.75 5.38
C PHE A 88 3.67 4.42 4.05
N ASN A 89 3.08 3.99 2.93
CA ASN A 89 3.38 4.53 1.61
C ASN A 89 3.11 6.03 1.57
N ASN A 90 1.97 6.49 2.11
CA ASN A 90 1.64 7.90 2.05
C ASN A 90 2.38 8.75 3.09
N ALA A 91 2.37 8.33 4.38
CA ALA A 91 2.93 9.11 5.47
C ALA A 91 4.47 9.13 5.46
N VAL A 92 5.09 8.01 5.06
CA VAL A 92 6.55 7.84 5.10
C VAL A 92 7.15 8.08 3.72
N GLU A 93 6.80 7.27 2.72
CA GLU A 93 7.44 7.32 1.41
C GLU A 93 7.02 8.57 0.63
N GLY A 94 5.71 8.85 0.56
CA GLY A 94 5.14 10.06 -0.01
C GLY A 94 5.62 11.31 0.71
N GLY A 95 5.53 11.30 2.05
CA GLY A 95 6.00 12.39 2.90
C GLY A 95 7.48 12.74 2.70
N LEU A 96 8.37 11.74 2.57
CA LEU A 96 9.79 11.97 2.27
C LEU A 96 10.02 12.41 0.82
N LYS A 97 9.26 11.85 -0.14
CA LYS A 97 9.40 12.12 -1.58
C LYS A 97 9.03 13.55 -1.94
N ASP A 98 8.03 14.12 -1.28
CA ASP A 98 7.43 15.41 -1.61
C ASP A 98 7.73 16.51 -0.57
N ILE A 99 8.64 16.25 0.38
CA ILE A 99 8.99 17.19 1.46
C ILE A 99 9.55 18.53 0.95
N ASP A 100 10.19 18.53 -0.22
CA ASP A 100 10.70 19.73 -0.88
C ASP A 100 9.56 20.69 -1.24
N HIS A 101 8.52 20.18 -1.89
CA HIS A 101 7.35 20.95 -2.27
C HIS A 101 6.43 21.24 -1.08
N ASP A 102 6.25 20.27 -0.18
CA ASP A 102 5.34 20.38 0.95
C ASP A 102 5.81 21.44 1.96
N THR A 103 7.14 21.58 2.16
CA THR A 103 7.70 22.64 3.02
C THR A 103 7.42 24.03 2.44
N VAL A 104 7.56 24.20 1.12
CA VAL A 104 7.29 25.48 0.43
C VAL A 104 5.79 25.80 0.43
N ALA A 105 4.95 24.79 0.25
CA ALA A 105 3.49 24.94 0.24
C ALA A 105 2.86 25.07 1.63
N GLY A 106 3.64 24.95 2.72
CA GLY A 106 3.15 24.98 4.10
C GLY A 106 2.22 23.79 4.44
N ALA A 107 2.38 22.67 3.75
CA ALA A 107 1.57 21.48 3.97
C ALA A 107 1.85 20.87 5.35
N LYS A 108 0.81 20.41 6.04
CA LYS A 108 0.90 19.89 7.41
C LYS A 108 1.01 18.36 7.43
N THR A 109 1.83 17.81 6.54
CA THR A 109 2.03 16.36 6.44
C THR A 109 2.68 15.80 7.70
N LEU A 110 2.50 14.50 7.93
CA LEU A 110 3.02 13.83 9.11
C LEU A 110 4.57 13.85 9.13
N ALA A 111 5.21 13.74 7.96
CA ALA A 111 6.66 13.94 7.80
C ALA A 111 7.13 15.33 8.27
N SER A 112 6.49 16.39 7.78
CA SER A 112 6.81 17.77 8.17
C SER A 112 6.57 17.99 9.67
N ARG A 113 5.45 17.49 10.21
CA ARG A 113 5.09 17.60 11.63
C ARG A 113 6.05 16.87 12.57
N LEU A 114 6.57 15.72 12.13
CA LEU A 114 7.61 15.00 12.88
C LEU A 114 9.00 15.61 12.68
N GLY A 115 9.11 16.72 11.94
CA GLY A 115 10.31 17.54 11.85
C GLY A 115 11.25 17.15 10.71
N VAL A 116 10.78 16.38 9.73
CA VAL A 116 11.56 16.16 8.51
C VAL A 116 11.63 17.46 7.71
N HIS A 117 12.82 17.88 7.32
CA HIS A 117 13.03 19.07 6.51
C HIS A 117 14.30 18.94 5.65
N ILE A 118 14.38 19.76 4.61
CA ILE A 118 15.58 19.90 3.77
C ILE A 118 16.29 21.19 4.18
N GLN A 119 17.58 21.09 4.48
CA GLN A 119 18.45 22.25 4.73
C GLN A 119 19.73 22.08 3.88
N ASP A 120 20.03 23.05 3.02
CA ASP A 120 21.22 23.03 2.15
C ASP A 120 21.33 21.74 1.29
N GLN A 121 20.21 21.30 0.70
CA GLN A 121 20.04 20.02 -0.01
C GLN A 121 20.28 18.75 0.82
N ARG A 122 20.49 18.88 2.13
CA ARG A 122 20.57 17.74 3.05
C ARG A 122 19.20 17.43 3.60
N LEU A 123 18.81 16.16 3.47
CA LEU A 123 17.61 15.63 4.08
C LEU A 123 17.90 15.39 5.56
N ARG A 124 17.19 16.07 6.44
CA ARG A 124 17.25 15.84 7.89
C ARG A 124 16.03 15.05 8.32
N ILE A 125 16.24 13.80 8.68
CA ILE A 125 15.22 12.92 9.26
C ILE A 125 15.40 12.93 10.78
N THR A 126 14.32 13.22 11.51
CA THR A 126 14.35 13.23 12.97
C THR A 126 14.20 11.81 13.53
N PRO A 127 14.68 11.58 14.77
CA PRO A 127 14.43 10.32 15.46
C PRO A 127 12.93 10.02 15.60
N SER A 128 12.09 11.02 15.84
CA SER A 128 10.64 10.85 15.94
C SER A 128 10.01 10.29 14.66
N PHE A 129 10.43 10.81 13.49
CA PHE A 129 9.98 10.28 12.21
C PHE A 129 10.52 8.87 11.92
N ALA A 130 11.78 8.62 12.26
CA ALA A 130 12.38 7.29 12.11
C ALA A 130 11.66 6.25 12.99
N VAL A 131 11.40 6.57 14.26
CA VAL A 131 10.64 5.71 15.18
C VAL A 131 9.23 5.47 14.66
N PHE A 132 8.51 6.51 14.23
CA PHE A 132 7.18 6.36 13.62
C PHE A 132 7.23 5.39 12.44
N SER A 133 8.18 5.57 11.51
CA SER A 133 8.34 4.71 10.34
C SER A 133 8.58 3.26 10.76
N VAL A 134 9.50 3.02 11.69
CA VAL A 134 9.83 1.68 12.22
C VAL A 134 8.64 1.05 12.91
N VAL A 135 7.86 1.81 13.69
CA VAL A 135 6.67 1.29 14.38
C VAL A 135 5.60 0.87 13.38
N ILE A 136 5.26 1.70 12.40
CA ILE A 136 4.26 1.37 11.37
C ILE A 136 4.69 0.11 10.60
N LYS A 137 5.97 -0.01 10.25
CA LYS A 137 6.47 -1.20 9.55
C LYS A 137 6.57 -2.43 10.45
N GLY A 138 6.87 -2.24 11.72
CA GLY A 138 6.79 -3.28 12.74
C GLY A 138 5.39 -3.87 12.85
N ILE A 139 4.35 -3.02 12.88
CA ILE A 139 2.95 -3.45 12.86
C ILE A 139 2.66 -4.26 11.60
N PHE A 140 3.11 -3.81 10.43
CA PHE A 140 2.97 -4.56 9.18
C PHE A 140 3.60 -5.96 9.28
N PHE A 141 4.83 -6.09 9.78
CA PHE A 141 5.46 -7.40 9.96
C PHE A 141 4.77 -8.25 11.01
N SER A 142 4.30 -7.67 12.12
CA SER A 142 3.52 -8.39 13.12
C SER A 142 2.23 -8.95 12.52
N LEU A 143 1.52 -8.18 11.69
CA LEU A 143 0.33 -8.66 10.99
C LEU A 143 0.66 -9.78 10.00
N ILE A 144 1.78 -9.72 9.29
CA ILE A 144 2.26 -10.82 8.44
C ILE A 144 2.53 -12.09 9.27
N ILE A 145 3.18 -11.96 10.44
CA ILE A 145 3.44 -13.11 11.32
C ILE A 145 2.12 -13.71 11.82
N VAL A 146 1.18 -12.87 12.27
CA VAL A 146 -0.15 -13.33 12.72
C VAL A 146 -0.91 -14.02 11.59
N LEU A 147 -0.79 -13.52 10.36
CA LEU A 147 -1.34 -14.14 9.16
C LEU A 147 -0.70 -15.51 8.90
N LEU A 148 0.62 -15.65 8.95
CA LEU A 148 1.32 -16.92 8.72
C LEU A 148 1.06 -17.99 9.80
N VAL A 149 0.53 -17.62 10.96
CA VAL A 149 0.17 -18.55 12.04
C VAL A 149 -1.30 -19.00 11.96
N GLN A 150 -2.15 -18.33 11.15
CA GLN A 150 -3.54 -18.77 10.97
C GLN A 150 -3.60 -20.18 10.34
N PRO A 151 -4.55 -21.04 10.75
CA PRO A 151 -4.66 -22.41 10.24
C PRO A 151 -4.71 -22.52 8.72
N GLU A 152 -5.35 -21.56 8.05
CA GLU A 152 -5.58 -21.57 6.61
C GLU A 152 -4.37 -21.12 5.78
N THR A 153 -3.43 -20.38 6.38
CA THR A 153 -2.27 -19.77 5.71
C THR A 153 -0.94 -20.27 6.29
N ARG A 154 -0.98 -21.20 7.24
CA ARG A 154 0.22 -21.79 7.83
C ARG A 154 0.97 -22.64 6.80
N PRO A 155 2.26 -22.37 6.53
CA PRO A 155 3.04 -23.19 5.61
C PRO A 155 3.23 -24.60 6.17
N SER A 156 2.98 -25.62 5.34
CA SER A 156 3.28 -27.02 5.65
C SER A 156 4.74 -27.35 5.32
N LEU A 157 5.25 -28.52 5.72
CA LEU A 157 6.64 -28.93 5.47
C LEU A 157 6.93 -29.45 4.04
N SER A 158 6.09 -29.12 3.06
CA SER A 158 6.33 -29.44 1.65
C SER A 158 7.44 -28.58 1.05
N ILE A 159 8.11 -29.07 -0.01
CA ILE A 159 9.18 -28.34 -0.73
C ILE A 159 8.72 -26.95 -1.22
N GLU A 160 7.49 -26.85 -1.75
CA GLU A 160 6.93 -25.58 -2.23
C GLU A 160 6.87 -24.53 -1.11
N ASN A 161 6.47 -24.94 0.08
CA ASN A 161 6.42 -24.08 1.26
C ASN A 161 7.81 -23.73 1.80
N ILE A 162 8.82 -24.58 1.62
CA ILE A 162 10.21 -24.22 1.93
C ILE A 162 10.68 -23.06 1.03
N VAL A 163 10.40 -23.15 -0.28
CA VAL A 163 10.71 -22.07 -1.23
C VAL A 163 9.95 -20.79 -0.85
N GLN A 164 8.67 -20.90 -0.51
CA GLN A 164 7.86 -19.79 -0.02
C GLN A 164 8.49 -19.11 1.21
N ILE A 165 8.89 -19.89 2.22
CA ILE A 165 9.54 -19.36 3.44
C ILE A 165 10.84 -18.63 3.10
N ILE A 166 11.68 -19.19 2.22
CA ILE A 166 12.91 -18.54 1.77
C ILE A 166 12.60 -17.20 1.10
N LEU A 167 11.60 -17.15 0.22
CA LEU A 167 11.18 -15.91 -0.44
C LEU A 167 10.62 -14.88 0.56
N ILE A 168 9.82 -15.31 1.55
CA ILE A 168 9.33 -14.44 2.62
C ILE A 168 10.49 -13.81 3.38
N VAL A 169 11.48 -14.61 3.81
CA VAL A 169 12.67 -14.11 4.52
C VAL A 169 13.45 -13.12 3.64
N LEU A 170 13.63 -13.44 2.36
CA LEU A 170 14.28 -12.56 1.39
C LEU A 170 13.58 -11.20 1.28
N PHE A 171 12.25 -11.18 1.13
CA PHE A 171 11.50 -9.93 1.01
C PHE A 171 11.47 -9.13 2.31
N VAL A 172 11.36 -9.79 3.48
CA VAL A 172 11.53 -9.10 4.78
C VAL A 172 12.91 -8.44 4.87
N GLY A 173 13.96 -9.11 4.42
CA GLY A 173 15.31 -8.55 4.34
C GLY A 173 15.41 -7.37 3.38
N ALA A 174 14.84 -7.47 2.18
CA ALA A 174 14.83 -6.40 1.19
C ALA A 174 14.09 -5.15 1.68
N ILE A 175 12.93 -5.34 2.31
CA ILE A 175 12.13 -4.28 2.94
C ILE A 175 12.92 -3.59 4.06
N SER A 176 13.55 -4.36 4.94
CA SER A 176 14.35 -3.82 6.05
C SER A 176 15.57 -3.04 5.54
N LEU A 177 16.25 -3.56 4.52
CA LEU A 177 17.41 -2.90 3.91
C LEU A 177 17.03 -1.60 3.21
N THR A 178 15.96 -1.59 2.42
CA THR A 178 15.48 -0.37 1.74
C THR A 178 15.06 0.69 2.74
N MET A 179 14.36 0.28 3.81
CA MET A 179 13.97 1.16 4.91
C MET A 179 15.16 1.80 5.60
N PHE A 180 16.16 0.99 5.98
CA PHE A 180 17.40 1.51 6.56
C PHE A 180 18.09 2.51 5.62
N ARG A 181 18.14 2.22 4.31
CA ARG A 181 18.80 3.08 3.32
C ARG A 181 18.13 4.44 3.15
N PHE A 182 16.80 4.51 3.10
CA PHE A 182 16.13 5.81 2.94
C PHE A 182 16.00 6.59 4.25
N LEU A 183 15.91 5.91 5.41
CA LEU A 183 15.92 6.59 6.72
C LEU A 183 17.30 7.11 7.12
N SER A 184 18.37 6.51 6.57
CA SER A 184 19.76 6.96 6.77
C SER A 184 20.25 7.90 5.67
N ALA A 185 19.39 8.29 4.72
CA ALA A 185 19.78 9.15 3.61
C ALA A 185 20.02 10.58 4.10
N SER A 186 21.25 11.09 3.90
CA SER A 186 21.64 12.46 4.28
C SER A 186 21.51 13.47 3.14
N ILE A 187 21.53 13.02 1.89
CA ILE A 187 21.43 13.86 0.69
C ILE A 187 20.04 13.66 0.08
N PHE A 188 19.32 14.76 -0.12
CA PHE A 188 18.03 14.70 -0.79
C PHE A 188 18.22 14.48 -2.29
N SER A 189 17.78 13.33 -2.79
CA SER A 189 17.69 13.05 -4.21
C SER A 189 16.37 12.36 -4.48
N ARG A 190 15.42 13.09 -5.07
CA ARG A 190 14.07 12.60 -5.37
C ARG A 190 14.11 11.33 -6.24
N VAL A 191 15.02 11.28 -7.22
CA VAL A 191 15.19 10.12 -8.10
C VAL A 191 15.67 8.89 -7.32
N ARG A 192 16.65 9.06 -6.42
CA ARG A 192 17.18 7.95 -5.61
C ARG A 192 16.15 7.45 -4.61
N LEU A 193 15.44 8.36 -3.93
CA LEU A 193 14.37 8.01 -2.99
C LEU A 193 13.23 7.25 -3.68
N ARG A 194 12.76 7.74 -4.82
CA ARG A 194 11.71 7.05 -5.61
C ARG A 194 12.10 5.62 -5.95
N ARG A 195 13.35 5.38 -6.40
CA ARG A 195 13.82 4.00 -6.69
C ARG A 195 13.80 3.12 -5.44
N LEU A 196 14.23 3.64 -4.29
CA LEU A 196 14.19 2.89 -3.03
C LEU A 196 12.76 2.57 -2.60
N PHE A 197 11.83 3.53 -2.72
CA PHE A 197 10.42 3.34 -2.41
C PHE A 197 9.77 2.32 -3.34
N SER A 198 10.01 2.39 -4.66
CA SER A 198 9.46 1.38 -5.58
C SER A 198 9.93 -0.04 -5.24
N VAL A 199 11.20 -0.23 -4.88
CA VAL A 199 11.69 -1.55 -4.45
C VAL A 199 11.05 -1.98 -3.12
N HIS A 200 10.90 -1.05 -2.17
CA HIS A 200 10.26 -1.31 -0.87
C HIS A 200 8.77 -1.69 -1.03
N GLU A 201 8.04 -0.97 -1.87
CA GLU A 201 6.63 -1.17 -2.19
C GLU A 201 6.41 -2.51 -2.88
N ILE A 202 7.14 -2.79 -3.97
CA ILE A 202 7.06 -4.07 -4.70
C ILE A 202 7.40 -5.24 -3.76
N SER A 203 8.45 -5.11 -2.96
CA SER A 203 8.83 -6.16 -2.00
C SER A 203 7.74 -6.40 -0.96
N SER A 204 7.10 -5.33 -0.48
CA SER A 204 6.01 -5.42 0.50
C SER A 204 4.74 -6.03 -0.09
N TYR A 205 4.42 -5.70 -1.34
CA TYR A 205 3.34 -6.34 -2.09
C TYR A 205 3.59 -7.84 -2.28
N PHE A 206 4.80 -8.21 -2.74
CA PHE A 206 5.16 -9.61 -2.93
C PHE A 206 5.16 -10.39 -1.61
N LEU A 207 5.62 -9.80 -0.52
CA LEU A 207 5.54 -10.40 0.80
C LEU A 207 4.09 -10.72 1.22
N LEU A 208 3.14 -9.80 0.99
CA LEU A 208 1.72 -10.04 1.26
C LEU A 208 1.17 -11.20 0.42
N VAL A 209 1.39 -11.17 -0.90
CA VAL A 209 0.89 -12.20 -1.82
C VAL A 209 1.48 -13.58 -1.47
N LEU A 210 2.79 -13.65 -1.22
CA LEU A 210 3.44 -14.90 -0.82
C LEU A 210 2.94 -15.42 0.53
N SER A 211 2.53 -14.55 1.45
CA SER A 211 1.99 -14.98 2.75
C SER A 211 0.62 -15.65 2.62
N LEU A 212 -0.09 -15.43 1.50
CA LEU A 212 -1.36 -16.06 1.19
C LEU A 212 -1.23 -17.33 0.34
N PHE A 213 -0.02 -17.67 -0.12
CA PHE A 213 0.23 -18.82 -1.00
C PHE A 213 -0.42 -20.14 -0.54
N PRO A 214 -0.38 -20.55 0.74
CA PRO A 214 -0.96 -21.81 1.17
C PRO A 214 -2.49 -21.85 1.03
N LEU A 215 -3.14 -20.69 1.05
CA LEU A 215 -4.58 -20.54 0.91
C LEU A 215 -5.02 -20.49 -0.57
N ILE A 216 -4.31 -19.71 -1.40
CA ILE A 216 -4.73 -19.43 -2.78
C ILE A 216 -4.05 -20.34 -3.83
N GLY A 217 -3.02 -21.07 -3.43
CA GLY A 217 -2.24 -21.96 -4.29
C GLY A 217 -1.33 -21.24 -5.30
N LEU A 218 -0.57 -22.05 -6.06
CA LEU A 218 0.47 -21.55 -6.97
C LEU A 218 -0.07 -20.68 -8.11
N HIS A 219 -1.14 -21.12 -8.78
CA HIS A 219 -1.64 -20.43 -9.98
C HIS A 219 -2.12 -19.01 -9.69
N LEU A 220 -2.91 -18.83 -8.62
CA LEU A 220 -3.39 -17.50 -8.21
C LEU A 220 -2.25 -16.65 -7.64
N THR A 221 -1.30 -17.25 -6.92
CA THR A 221 -0.10 -16.55 -6.44
C THR A 221 0.69 -15.97 -7.62
N LEU A 222 0.98 -16.78 -8.65
CA LEU A 222 1.69 -16.31 -9.83
C LEU A 222 0.90 -15.24 -10.60
N LEU A 223 -0.41 -15.43 -10.75
CA LEU A 223 -1.28 -14.42 -11.38
C LEU A 223 -1.19 -13.09 -10.65
N LEU A 224 -1.30 -13.08 -9.31
CA LEU A 224 -1.23 -11.87 -8.51
C LEU A 224 0.16 -11.23 -8.55
N LEU A 225 1.24 -12.00 -8.49
CA LEU A 225 2.61 -11.46 -8.58
C LEU A 225 2.89 -10.80 -9.93
N LEU A 226 2.37 -11.37 -11.02
CA LEU A 226 2.58 -10.85 -12.37
C LEU A 226 1.57 -9.75 -12.77
N SER A 227 0.42 -9.67 -12.08
CA SER A 227 -0.65 -8.72 -12.42
C SER A 227 -0.21 -7.26 -12.50
N PRO A 228 0.64 -6.70 -11.60
CA PRO A 228 1.03 -5.30 -11.70
C PRO A 228 1.89 -5.03 -12.94
N PHE A 229 2.71 -6.01 -13.34
CA PHE A 229 3.52 -5.91 -14.54
C PHE A 229 2.66 -5.90 -15.81
N PHE A 230 1.71 -6.83 -15.91
CA PHE A 230 0.77 -6.85 -17.04
C PHE A 230 -0.09 -5.59 -17.09
N TRP A 231 -0.60 -5.14 -15.93
CA TRP A 231 -1.36 -3.90 -15.82
C TRP A 231 -0.55 -2.70 -16.32
N PHE A 232 0.70 -2.55 -15.86
CA PHE A 232 1.58 -1.48 -16.30
C PHE A 232 1.79 -1.47 -17.82
N LEU A 233 2.05 -2.64 -18.43
CA LEU A 233 2.25 -2.74 -19.88
C LEU A 233 0.98 -2.37 -20.66
N VAL A 234 -0.18 -2.89 -20.26
CA VAL A 234 -1.46 -2.63 -20.92
C VAL A 234 -1.78 -1.14 -20.87
N PHE A 235 -1.70 -0.53 -19.68
CA PHE A 235 -2.06 0.88 -19.54
C PHE A 235 -1.06 1.82 -20.17
N ASN A 236 0.24 1.48 -20.23
CA ASN A 236 1.20 2.29 -20.97
C ASN A 236 0.91 2.30 -22.48
N VAL A 237 0.54 1.14 -23.05
CA VAL A 237 0.15 1.07 -24.46
C VAL A 237 -1.11 1.88 -24.72
N VAL A 238 -2.12 1.74 -23.86
CA VAL A 238 -3.40 2.47 -24.00
C VAL A 238 -3.22 3.98 -23.87
N LEU A 239 -2.39 4.44 -22.93
CA LEU A 239 -2.24 5.87 -22.62
C LEU A 239 -1.17 6.57 -23.46
N TYR A 240 -0.06 5.90 -23.75
CA TYR A 240 1.14 6.52 -24.35
C TYR A 240 1.57 5.87 -25.67
N GLY A 241 0.84 4.84 -26.14
CA GLY A 241 1.15 4.13 -27.39
C GLY A 241 2.45 3.30 -27.35
N ASN A 242 3.08 3.16 -26.18
CA ASN A 242 4.36 2.47 -25.99
C ASN A 242 4.33 1.54 -24.78
N LEU A 243 5.08 0.44 -24.82
CA LEU A 243 5.05 -0.58 -23.75
C LEU A 243 5.77 -0.16 -22.46
N LEU A 244 6.95 0.47 -22.58
CA LEU A 244 7.92 0.55 -21.47
C LEU A 244 8.14 1.96 -20.91
N GLN A 245 7.83 3.01 -21.67
CA GLN A 245 8.12 4.39 -21.29
C GLN A 245 6.83 5.19 -21.20
N PRO A 246 6.35 5.51 -19.99
CA PRO A 246 5.31 6.50 -19.83
C PRO A 246 5.89 7.87 -20.19
N GLN A 247 5.29 8.55 -21.18
CA GLN A 247 5.65 9.91 -21.56
C GLN A 247 4.92 10.89 -20.62
N VAL A 248 5.49 11.13 -19.45
CA VAL A 248 4.95 12.05 -18.42
C VAL A 248 5.98 13.10 -18.05
#